data_AF-A0A259S0Y5-F1
#
_entry.id   AF-A0A259S0Y5-F1
#
_cell.length_a   1.000
_cell.length_b   1.000
_cell.length_c   1.000
_cell.angle_alpha   90.00
_cell.angle_beta   90.00
_cell.angle_gamma   90.00
#
_symmetry.space_group_name_H-M   'P 1'
#
loop_
_entity.id
_entity.type
_entity.pdbx_description
1 polymer ?
#
loop_
_entity_poly.entity_id
_entity_poly.type
_entity_poly.pdbx_seq_one_letter_code
_entity_poly.pdbx_strand_id
1 'polypeptide(L)'
;MAAVQIGTRVRYGGDMANNPGRGAVIGMQGHYVMVALEDGRKLHPFAQQIEQASASRARFSVIEGELATPEEIAALITGCAIAKAQAESARTAAAEAFTAAVEHLKTDYQYSHLTQGQGPGVAAKNIRAELKKAFPKVKFSVRKSSYDAINVIIPKGAGIECKEIEKAVTDKYEAGYFNGMEDIYEFSRTPWSEVFGSVKYVFVREGDD
;
A
#
# COMPACT_ATOMS: atom_id res chain seq x y z
N MET A 1 23.57 30.44 13.47
CA MET A 1 23.50 28.97 13.25
C MET A 1 23.79 28.29 14.58
N ALA A 2 23.05 27.24 14.93
CA ALA A 2 23.46 26.38 16.05
C ALA A 2 24.79 25.71 15.68
N ALA A 3 25.72 25.59 16.63
CA ALA A 3 26.90 24.75 16.44
C ALA A 3 26.45 23.29 16.46
N VAL A 4 26.45 22.63 15.30
CA VAL A 4 26.05 21.22 15.18
C VAL A 4 27.31 20.37 15.05
N GLN A 5 27.46 19.40 15.96
CA GLN A 5 28.52 18.39 15.94
C GLN A 5 27.95 16.99 16.07
N ILE A 6 28.77 15.97 15.80
CA ILE A 6 28.39 14.57 16.08
C ILE A 6 28.02 14.43 17.56
N GLY A 7 26.92 13.72 17.82
CA GLY A 7 26.32 13.57 19.15
C GLY A 7 25.32 14.65 19.53
N THR A 8 25.18 15.75 18.78
CA THR A 8 24.17 16.78 19.05
C THR A 8 22.78 16.16 19.03
N ARG A 9 22.05 16.23 20.16
CA ARG A 9 20.66 15.77 20.23
C ARG A 9 19.76 16.73 19.47
N VAL A 10 18.85 16.17 18.69
CA VAL A 10 17.94 16.93 17.83
C VAL A 10 16.51 16.43 17.97
N ARG A 11 15.57 17.38 17.91
CA ARG A 11 14.16 17.13 17.68
C ARG A 11 13.83 17.39 16.22
N TYR A 12 13.23 16.41 15.58
CA TYR A 12 12.58 16.55 14.28
C TYR A 12 11.09 16.84 14.49
N GLY A 13 10.62 17.97 13.95
CA GLY A 13 9.24 18.45 14.09
C GLY A 13 8.21 17.74 13.21
N GLY A 14 8.66 16.85 12.32
CA GLY A 14 7.79 16.17 11.36
C GLY A 14 7.61 16.96 10.05
N ASP A 15 7.02 16.30 9.07
CA ASP A 15 6.49 16.87 7.84
C ASP A 15 5.25 16.09 7.39
N MET A 16 4.73 16.42 6.21
CA MET A 16 3.51 15.81 5.68
C MET A 16 3.60 14.28 5.52
N ALA A 17 4.82 13.74 5.34
CA ALA A 17 5.05 12.31 5.13
C ALA A 17 5.59 11.61 6.39
N ASN A 18 6.05 12.36 7.39
CA ASN A 18 6.84 11.82 8.48
C ASN A 18 6.43 12.42 9.83
N ASN A 19 6.12 11.53 10.77
CA ASN A 19 5.84 11.93 12.14
C ASN A 19 7.07 12.57 12.80
N PRO A 20 6.88 13.49 13.77
CA PRO A 20 7.96 14.05 14.58
C PRO A 20 8.73 12.94 15.32
N GLY A 21 9.97 13.23 15.71
CA GLY A 21 10.83 12.28 16.39
C GLY A 21 12.02 12.96 17.09
N ARG A 22 12.73 12.18 17.90
CA ARG A 22 13.98 12.59 18.55
C ARG A 22 15.12 11.72 18.09
N GLY A 23 16.34 12.26 18.15
CA GLY A 23 17.51 11.56 17.68
C GLY A 23 18.79 12.31 17.97
N ALA A 24 19.86 11.91 17.28
CA ALA A 24 21.15 12.56 17.36
C ALA A 24 21.80 12.66 15.99
N VAL A 25 22.71 13.63 15.88
CA VAL A 25 23.64 13.71 14.74
C VAL A 25 24.65 12.58 14.83
N ILE A 26 24.68 11.72 13.82
CA ILE A 26 25.57 10.55 13.76
C ILE A 26 26.71 10.71 12.75
N GLY A 27 26.71 11.80 11.98
CA GLY A 27 27.79 12.12 11.05
C GLY A 27 27.46 13.35 10.20
N MET A 28 28.45 13.81 9.44
CA MET A 28 28.33 14.97 8.56
C MET A 28 29.04 14.66 7.24
N GLN A 29 28.42 15.01 6.11
CA GLN A 29 28.97 14.82 4.78
C GLN A 29 28.73 16.08 3.93
N GLY A 30 29.78 16.87 3.73
CA GLY A 30 29.67 18.17 3.07
C GLY A 30 28.73 19.10 3.84
N HIS A 31 27.65 19.55 3.18
CA HIS A 31 26.62 20.40 3.80
C HIS A 31 25.50 19.61 4.49
N TYR A 32 25.47 18.28 4.33
CA TYR A 32 24.46 17.42 4.92
C TYR A 32 24.89 16.93 6.31
N VAL A 33 23.92 16.89 7.21
CA VAL A 33 24.05 16.32 8.55
C VAL A 33 23.24 15.03 8.57
N MET A 34 23.85 13.93 8.99
CA MET A 34 23.16 12.66 9.17
C MET A 34 22.54 12.62 10.55
N VAL A 35 21.22 12.55 10.62
CA VAL A 35 20.45 12.41 11.86
C VAL A 35 19.85 11.02 11.92
N ALA A 36 20.16 10.28 12.98
CA ALA A 36 19.46 9.04 13.30
C ALA A 36 18.40 9.33 14.37
N LEU A 37 17.16 8.97 14.08
CA LEU A 37 16.06 9.05 15.02
C LEU A 37 15.94 7.75 15.83
N GLU A 38 15.36 7.85 17.01
CA GLU A 38 15.15 6.74 17.95
C GLU A 38 14.23 5.64 17.40
N ASP A 39 13.38 5.97 16.42
CA ASP A 39 12.52 5.01 15.72
C ASP A 39 13.21 4.30 14.54
N GLY A 40 14.53 4.49 14.37
CA GLY A 40 15.32 3.85 13.33
C GLY A 40 15.32 4.58 11.98
N ARG A 41 14.66 5.74 11.85
CA ARG A 41 14.76 6.56 10.63
C ARG A 41 16.12 7.27 10.55
N LYS A 42 16.63 7.41 9.32
CA LYS A 42 17.80 8.25 9.00
C LYS A 42 17.37 9.42 8.12
N LEU A 43 17.68 10.63 8.56
CA LEU A 43 17.38 11.87 7.87
C LEU A 43 18.69 12.57 7.50
N HIS A 44 18.67 13.32 6.39
CA HIS A 44 19.84 14.04 5.87
C HIS A 44 19.51 15.53 5.67
N PRO A 45 19.17 16.29 6.71
CA PRO A 45 18.99 17.73 6.58
C PRO A 45 20.29 18.44 6.20
N PHE A 46 20.16 19.64 5.64
CA PHE A 46 21.29 20.55 5.54
C PHE A 46 21.62 21.12 6.93
N ALA A 47 22.90 21.35 7.22
CA ALA A 47 23.33 21.91 8.51
C ALA A 47 22.63 23.24 8.85
N GLN A 48 22.32 24.06 7.84
CA GLN A 48 21.63 25.34 7.99
C GLN A 48 20.16 25.21 8.42
N GLN A 49 19.54 24.04 8.23
CA GLN A 49 18.15 23.77 8.60
C GLN A 49 18.00 23.33 10.06
N ILE A 50 19.11 23.14 10.78
CA ILE A 50 19.12 22.78 12.19
C ILE A 50 19.27 24.08 13.00
N GLU A 51 18.19 24.43 13.68
CA GLU A 51 18.09 25.68 14.45
C GLU A 51 18.20 25.40 15.96
N GLN A 52 18.34 26.46 16.77
CA GLN A 52 18.29 26.33 18.23
C GLN A 52 16.84 26.09 18.70
N ALA A 53 16.68 25.52 19.90
CA ALA A 53 15.39 25.14 20.48
C ALA A 53 14.36 26.30 20.56
N SER A 54 14.82 27.55 20.59
CA SER A 54 13.98 28.75 20.67
C SER A 54 13.16 29.04 19.40
N ALA A 55 13.48 28.40 18.28
CA ALA A 55 12.75 28.56 17.03
C ALA A 55 11.54 27.61 16.97
N SER A 56 10.38 28.07 17.45
CA SER A 56 9.14 27.29 17.57
C SER A 56 8.58 26.69 16.25
N ARG A 57 9.16 27.04 15.09
CA ARG A 57 8.76 26.56 13.76
C ARG A 57 9.85 25.76 13.03
N ALA A 58 11.00 25.52 13.66
CA ALA A 58 12.11 24.82 13.01
C ALA A 58 11.78 23.33 12.81
N ARG A 59 12.05 22.81 11.60
CA ARG A 59 11.88 21.37 11.30
C ARG A 59 12.88 20.51 12.06
N PHE A 60 14.09 21.02 12.27
CA PHE A 60 15.10 20.41 13.12
C PHE A 60 15.55 21.43 14.16
N SER A 61 15.48 21.05 15.42
CA SER A 61 15.94 21.89 16.53
C SER A 61 16.92 21.12 17.42
N VAL A 62 18.01 21.78 17.82
CA VAL A 62 18.95 21.25 18.81
C VAL A 62 18.27 21.20 20.17
N ILE A 63 18.46 20.10 20.91
CA ILE A 63 18.07 19.99 22.30
C ILE A 63 19.26 20.47 23.14
N GLU A 64 19.13 21.65 23.75
CA GLU A 64 20.24 22.29 24.48
C GLU A 64 20.67 21.47 25.69
N GLY A 65 21.99 21.39 25.91
CA GLY A 65 22.58 20.71 27.07
C GLY A 65 22.69 19.18 26.95
N GLU A 66 22.17 18.56 25.89
CA GLU A 66 22.21 17.12 25.69
C GLU A 66 23.13 16.71 24.53
N LEU A 67 24.20 15.98 24.85
CA LEU A 67 25.04 15.28 23.87
C LEU A 67 24.84 13.78 24.03
N ALA A 68 24.59 13.11 22.93
CA ALA A 68 24.53 11.67 22.89
C ALA A 68 25.92 11.08 23.17
N THR A 69 25.97 10.07 24.03
CA THR A 69 27.21 9.34 24.29
C THR A 69 27.62 8.51 23.05
N PRO A 70 28.89 8.09 22.94
CA PRO A 70 29.31 7.19 21.86
C PRO A 70 28.48 5.90 21.80
N GLU A 71 28.08 5.36 22.96
CA GLU A 71 27.22 4.17 23.05
C GLU A 71 25.82 4.44 22.53
N GLU A 72 25.23 5.59 22.87
CA GLU A 72 23.92 5.99 22.36
C GLU A 72 23.94 6.24 20.85
N ILE A 73 25.02 6.84 20.33
CA ILE A 73 25.23 7.02 18.88
C ILE A 73 25.31 5.66 18.19
N ALA A 74 26.08 4.72 18.75
CA ALA A 74 26.19 3.37 18.21
C ALA A 74 24.83 2.62 18.25
N ALA A 75 24.06 2.79 19.32
CA ALA A 75 22.71 2.24 19.45
C ALA A 75 21.76 2.81 18.40
N LEU A 76 21.78 4.13 18.15
CA LEU A 76 20.98 4.77 17.10
C LEU A 76 21.35 4.25 15.70
N ILE A 77 22.66 4.16 15.40
CA ILE A 77 23.13 3.62 14.11
C ILE A 77 22.65 2.17 13.92
N THR A 78 22.75 1.36 14.97
CA THR A 78 22.30 -0.04 14.99
C THR A 78 20.79 -0.14 14.80
N GLY A 79 20.00 0.68 15.50
CA GLY A 79 18.55 0.74 15.36
C GLY A 79 18.13 1.06 13.92
N CYS A 80 18.79 2.02 13.29
CA CYS A 80 18.53 2.31 11.87
C CYS A 80 18.91 1.17 10.93
N ALA A 81 19.99 0.44 11.20
CA ALA A 81 20.39 -0.70 10.39
C ALA A 81 19.37 -1.86 10.53
N ILE A 82 18.90 -2.12 11.75
CA ILE A 82 17.86 -3.12 12.03
C ILE A 82 16.56 -2.73 11.32
N ALA A 83 16.08 -1.49 11.47
CA ALA A 83 14.85 -1.03 10.83
C ALA A 83 14.92 -1.15 9.30
N LYS A 84 16.05 -0.78 8.70
CA LYS A 84 16.28 -0.96 7.25
C LYS A 84 16.27 -2.45 6.85
N ALA A 85 16.95 -3.31 7.61
CA ALA A 85 17.01 -4.74 7.33
C ALA A 85 15.64 -5.41 7.47
N GLN A 86 14.85 -5.01 8.48
CA GLN A 86 13.48 -5.48 8.68
C GLN A 86 12.56 -5.04 7.54
N ALA A 87 12.63 -3.76 7.13
CA ALA A 87 11.85 -3.26 6.00
C ALA A 87 12.20 -3.98 4.69
N GLU A 88 13.49 -4.23 4.44
CA GLU A 88 13.95 -4.97 3.28
C GLU A 88 13.48 -6.43 3.32
N SER A 89 13.65 -7.11 4.46
CA SER A 89 13.19 -8.49 4.65
C SER A 89 11.68 -8.61 4.50
N ALA A 90 10.91 -7.66 5.04
CA ALA A 90 9.46 -7.61 4.88
C ALA A 90 9.06 -7.38 3.42
N ARG A 91 9.77 -6.51 2.70
CA ARG A 91 9.54 -6.28 1.26
C ARG A 91 9.83 -7.53 0.44
N THR A 92 10.95 -8.20 0.69
CA THR A 92 11.30 -9.46 0.02
C THR A 92 10.31 -10.56 0.33
N ALA A 93 9.95 -10.75 1.61
CA ALA A 93 8.96 -11.73 2.02
C ALA A 93 7.58 -11.45 1.41
N ALA A 94 7.17 -10.18 1.31
CA ALA A 94 5.92 -9.80 0.64
C ALA A 94 5.96 -10.09 -0.86
N ALA A 95 7.09 -9.83 -1.53
CA ALA A 95 7.27 -10.15 -2.94
C ALA A 95 7.24 -11.66 -3.20
N GLU A 96 7.94 -12.44 -2.37
CA GLU A 96 7.93 -13.91 -2.44
C GLU A 96 6.53 -14.47 -2.17
N ALA A 97 5.83 -13.97 -1.15
CA ALA A 97 4.46 -14.36 -0.84
C ALA A 97 3.50 -14.03 -2.00
N PHE A 98 3.68 -12.86 -2.64
CA PHE A 98 2.90 -12.48 -3.81
C PHE A 98 3.14 -13.45 -4.98
N THR A 99 4.39 -13.76 -5.29
CA THR A 99 4.74 -14.73 -6.34
C THR A 99 4.20 -16.12 -6.03
N ALA A 100 4.34 -16.60 -4.79
CA ALA A 100 3.81 -17.88 -4.37
C ALA A 100 2.28 -17.94 -4.48
N ALA A 101 1.58 -16.88 -4.11
CA ALA A 101 0.12 -16.79 -4.25
C ALA A 101 -0.32 -16.82 -5.72
N VAL A 102 0.39 -16.13 -6.62
CA VAL A 102 0.13 -16.18 -8.07
C VAL A 102 0.28 -17.61 -8.60
N GLU A 103 1.37 -18.30 -8.26
CA GLU A 103 1.60 -19.67 -8.72
C GLU A 103 0.60 -20.65 -8.12
N HIS A 104 0.21 -20.46 -6.85
CA HIS A 104 -0.85 -21.24 -6.23
C HIS A 104 -2.17 -21.09 -6.98
N LEU A 105 -2.60 -19.87 -7.29
CA LEU A 105 -3.84 -19.62 -8.03
C LEU A 105 -3.82 -20.20 -9.45
N LYS A 106 -2.67 -20.22 -10.12
CA LYS A 106 -2.53 -20.83 -11.46
C LYS A 106 -2.67 -22.36 -11.43
N THR A 107 -2.27 -22.99 -10.34
CA THR A 107 -2.18 -24.46 -10.23
C THR A 107 -3.32 -25.09 -9.43
N ASP A 108 -4.08 -24.28 -8.68
CA ASP A 108 -5.20 -24.74 -7.88
C ASP A 108 -6.37 -25.26 -8.76
N TYR A 109 -6.67 -26.55 -8.57
CA TYR A 109 -7.76 -27.24 -9.24
C TYR A 109 -9.13 -26.57 -9.03
N GLN A 110 -9.36 -25.89 -7.90
CA GLN A 110 -10.62 -25.21 -7.61
C GLN A 110 -10.96 -24.17 -8.70
N TYR A 111 -9.95 -23.54 -9.30
CA TYR A 111 -10.06 -22.51 -10.33
C TYR A 111 -9.79 -23.03 -11.74
N SER A 112 -9.71 -24.35 -11.95
CA SER A 112 -9.49 -24.97 -13.27
C SER A 112 -10.55 -24.62 -14.32
N HIS A 113 -11.74 -24.24 -13.88
CA HIS A 113 -12.84 -23.75 -14.72
C HIS A 113 -12.72 -22.28 -15.15
N LEU A 114 -11.73 -21.54 -14.61
CA LEU A 114 -11.48 -20.14 -14.94
C LEU A 114 -10.41 -20.01 -16.03
N THR A 115 -10.54 -18.98 -16.84
CA THR A 115 -9.57 -18.62 -17.88
C THR A 115 -8.45 -17.80 -17.27
N GLN A 116 -7.20 -18.25 -17.44
CA GLN A 116 -6.04 -17.45 -17.06
C GLN A 116 -5.76 -16.37 -18.12
N GLY A 117 -5.41 -15.17 -17.67
CA GLY A 117 -5.08 -14.05 -18.54
C GLY A 117 -5.39 -12.69 -17.89
N GLN A 118 -5.14 -11.63 -18.64
CA GLN A 118 -5.19 -10.26 -18.14
C GLN A 118 -6.36 -9.44 -18.70
N GLY A 119 -6.76 -8.45 -17.92
CA GLY A 119 -7.69 -7.39 -18.33
C GLY A 119 -9.19 -7.74 -18.29
N PRO A 120 -10.03 -6.77 -18.68
CA PRO A 120 -11.48 -6.79 -18.42
C PRO A 120 -12.22 -7.87 -19.21
N GLY A 121 -11.69 -8.28 -20.37
CA GLY A 121 -12.28 -9.36 -21.17
C GLY A 121 -12.18 -10.73 -20.49
N VAL A 122 -11.07 -10.99 -19.80
CA VAL A 122 -10.85 -12.23 -19.04
C VAL A 122 -11.66 -12.19 -17.75
N ALA A 123 -11.65 -11.05 -17.03
CA ALA A 123 -12.50 -10.85 -15.86
C ALA A 123 -13.98 -11.12 -16.15
N ALA A 124 -14.53 -10.55 -17.23
CA ALA A 124 -15.93 -10.78 -17.62
C ALA A 124 -16.26 -12.25 -17.92
N LYS A 125 -15.32 -13.00 -18.51
CA LYS A 125 -15.50 -14.44 -18.75
C LYS A 125 -15.50 -15.22 -17.43
N ASN A 126 -14.59 -14.88 -16.53
CA ASN A 126 -14.45 -15.59 -15.26
C ASN A 126 -15.60 -15.27 -14.31
N ILE A 127 -16.06 -14.02 -14.22
CA ILE A 127 -17.28 -13.64 -13.50
C ILE A 127 -18.47 -14.47 -13.96
N ARG A 128 -18.67 -14.66 -15.28
CA ARG A 128 -19.74 -15.53 -15.81
C ARG A 128 -19.60 -16.98 -15.35
N ALA A 129 -18.37 -17.51 -15.38
CA ALA A 129 -18.10 -18.89 -14.97
C ALA A 129 -18.39 -19.11 -13.48
N GLU A 130 -17.95 -18.19 -12.62
CA GLU A 130 -18.19 -18.26 -11.18
C GLU A 130 -19.66 -18.08 -10.83
N LEU A 131 -20.35 -17.10 -11.43
CA LEU A 131 -21.78 -16.92 -11.24
C LEU A 131 -22.58 -18.17 -11.62
N LYS A 132 -22.22 -18.82 -12.74
CA LYS A 132 -22.86 -20.07 -13.18
C LYS A 132 -22.59 -21.23 -12.21
N LYS A 133 -21.41 -21.27 -11.60
CA LYS A 133 -21.04 -22.29 -10.61
C LYS A 133 -21.75 -22.06 -9.27
N ALA A 134 -21.83 -20.82 -8.81
CA ALA A 134 -22.44 -20.44 -7.54
C ALA A 134 -23.98 -20.48 -7.60
N PHE A 135 -24.58 -19.99 -8.69
CA PHE A 135 -26.03 -19.93 -8.86
C PHE A 135 -26.47 -20.56 -10.19
N PRO A 136 -26.41 -21.90 -10.32
CA PRO A 136 -26.64 -22.60 -11.58
C PRO A 136 -28.05 -22.44 -12.17
N LYS A 137 -29.02 -22.02 -11.35
CA LYS A 137 -30.42 -21.81 -11.75
C LYS A 137 -30.73 -20.37 -12.19
N VAL A 138 -29.78 -19.44 -12.03
CA VAL A 138 -30.00 -18.01 -12.33
C VAL A 138 -29.21 -17.60 -13.58
N LYS A 139 -29.88 -16.92 -14.50
CA LYS A 139 -29.30 -16.50 -15.79
C LYS A 139 -28.85 -15.05 -15.74
N PHE A 140 -27.68 -14.79 -15.14
CA PHE A 140 -27.12 -13.44 -15.08
C PHE A 140 -26.76 -12.88 -16.46
N SER A 141 -26.91 -11.57 -16.64
CA SER A 141 -26.33 -10.86 -17.79
C SER A 141 -25.04 -10.19 -17.34
N VAL A 142 -23.89 -10.67 -17.82
CA VAL A 142 -22.59 -10.02 -17.59
C VAL A 142 -22.18 -9.36 -18.89
N ARG A 143 -22.11 -8.03 -18.91
CA ARG A 143 -21.78 -7.24 -20.10
C ARG A 143 -20.65 -6.27 -19.80
N LYS A 144 -19.69 -6.20 -20.71
CA LYS A 144 -18.70 -5.12 -20.69
C LYS A 144 -19.38 -3.86 -21.23
N SER A 145 -19.57 -2.85 -20.40
CA SER A 145 -20.28 -1.62 -20.79
C SER A 145 -19.35 -0.56 -21.38
N SER A 146 -18.07 -0.59 -21.01
CA SER A 146 -17.05 0.33 -21.53
C SER A 146 -15.68 -0.36 -21.56
N TYR A 147 -14.60 0.38 -21.80
CA TYR A 147 -13.25 -0.18 -21.67
C TYR A 147 -12.97 -0.62 -20.22
N ASP A 148 -13.49 0.14 -19.24
CA ASP A 148 -13.13 0.05 -17.82
C ASP A 148 -14.25 -0.46 -16.91
N ALA A 149 -15.39 -0.91 -17.45
CA ALA A 149 -16.52 -1.32 -16.63
C ALA A 149 -17.19 -2.61 -17.11
N ILE A 150 -17.58 -3.43 -16.14
CA ILE A 150 -18.43 -4.61 -16.31
C ILE A 150 -19.73 -4.37 -15.53
N ASN A 151 -20.86 -4.66 -16.17
CA ASN A 151 -22.17 -4.69 -15.54
C ASN A 151 -22.63 -6.14 -15.38
N VAL A 152 -22.99 -6.51 -14.16
CA VAL A 152 -23.63 -7.77 -13.79
C VAL A 152 -25.08 -7.48 -13.46
N ILE A 153 -25.99 -7.99 -14.28
CA ILE A 153 -27.43 -7.78 -14.13
C ILE A 153 -28.05 -9.07 -13.60
N ILE A 154 -28.70 -8.95 -12.44
CA ILE A 154 -29.48 -10.00 -11.79
C ILE A 154 -30.87 -10.03 -12.43
N PRO A 155 -31.39 -11.20 -12.84
CA PRO A 155 -32.78 -11.30 -13.26
C PRO A 155 -33.72 -10.85 -12.15
N LYS A 156 -34.75 -10.08 -12.52
CA LYS A 156 -35.75 -9.61 -11.58
C LYS A 156 -36.42 -10.78 -10.85
N GLY A 157 -36.56 -10.66 -9.53
CA GLY A 157 -37.19 -11.69 -8.71
C GLY A 157 -36.35 -12.97 -8.52
N ALA A 158 -35.04 -12.93 -8.81
CA ALA A 158 -34.13 -14.02 -8.48
C ALA A 158 -33.96 -14.25 -6.97
N GLY A 159 -34.34 -13.26 -6.15
CA GLY A 159 -34.25 -13.33 -4.68
C GLY A 159 -32.81 -13.31 -4.15
N ILE A 160 -31.87 -12.81 -4.95
CA ILE A 160 -30.45 -12.69 -4.59
C ILE A 160 -30.14 -11.20 -4.41
N GLU A 161 -29.54 -10.84 -3.28
CA GLU A 161 -29.11 -9.46 -3.02
C GLU A 161 -27.83 -9.13 -3.81
N CYS A 162 -27.72 -7.89 -4.31
CA CYS A 162 -26.51 -7.45 -5.03
C CYS A 162 -25.23 -7.65 -4.20
N LYS A 163 -25.29 -7.35 -2.89
CA LYS A 163 -24.18 -7.51 -1.96
C LYS A 163 -23.69 -8.95 -1.81
N GLU A 164 -24.58 -9.92 -1.98
CA GLU A 164 -24.20 -11.34 -1.93
C GLU A 164 -23.33 -11.70 -3.14
N ILE A 165 -23.68 -11.18 -4.32
CA ILE A 165 -22.92 -11.38 -5.56
C ILE A 165 -21.58 -10.64 -5.50
N GLU A 166 -21.59 -9.41 -4.98
CA GLU A 166 -20.39 -8.60 -4.77
C GLU A 166 -19.34 -9.38 -3.97
N LYS A 167 -19.71 -9.77 -2.76
CA LYS A 167 -18.84 -10.50 -1.84
C LYS A 167 -18.44 -11.89 -2.34
N ALA A 168 -19.37 -12.62 -2.97
CA ALA A 168 -19.11 -13.99 -3.39
C ALA A 168 -18.27 -14.08 -4.68
N VAL A 169 -18.42 -13.11 -5.59
CA VAL A 169 -17.88 -13.21 -6.95
C VAL A 169 -17.15 -11.95 -7.40
N THR A 170 -17.77 -10.76 -7.37
CA THR A 170 -17.27 -9.64 -8.18
C THR A 170 -16.17 -8.81 -7.52
N ASP A 171 -16.13 -8.70 -6.19
CA ASP A 171 -15.18 -7.80 -5.48
C ASP A 171 -13.72 -8.09 -5.84
N LYS A 172 -13.35 -9.37 -5.96
CA LYS A 172 -11.98 -9.78 -6.31
C LYS A 172 -11.56 -9.42 -7.75
N TYR A 173 -12.51 -9.07 -8.62
CA TYR A 173 -12.22 -8.64 -9.99
C TYR A 173 -12.09 -7.11 -10.12
N GLU A 174 -12.37 -6.34 -9.06
CA GLU A 174 -12.12 -4.90 -9.08
C GLU A 174 -10.62 -4.61 -8.99
N ALA A 175 -10.15 -3.72 -9.87
CA ALA A 175 -8.73 -3.41 -9.99
C ALA A 175 -8.24 -2.39 -8.95
N GLY A 176 -9.06 -2.01 -7.97
CA GLY A 176 -8.79 -0.89 -7.07
C GLY A 176 -10.04 -0.29 -6.45
N TYR A 177 -9.94 0.95 -5.96
CA TYR A 177 -11.05 1.70 -5.40
C TYR A 177 -10.93 3.20 -5.72
N PHE A 178 -12.05 3.92 -5.61
CA PHE A 178 -12.08 5.36 -5.76
C PHE A 178 -11.88 6.04 -4.39
N ASN A 179 -10.87 6.92 -4.30
CA ASN A 179 -10.60 7.74 -3.13
C ASN A 179 -11.27 9.10 -3.29
N GLY A 180 -12.42 9.27 -2.63
CA GLY A 180 -13.20 10.50 -2.71
C GLY A 180 -12.56 11.73 -2.04
N MET A 181 -11.56 11.56 -1.18
CA MET A 181 -10.86 12.71 -0.57
C MET A 181 -9.87 13.35 -1.54
N GLU A 182 -9.24 12.54 -2.39
CA GLU A 182 -8.24 12.98 -3.36
C GLU A 182 -8.78 13.10 -4.78
N ASP A 183 -10.02 12.66 -5.02
CA ASP A 183 -10.67 12.60 -6.34
C ASP A 183 -9.86 11.79 -7.37
N ILE A 184 -9.25 10.69 -6.91
CA ILE A 184 -8.45 9.79 -7.73
C ILE A 184 -8.91 8.34 -7.60
N TYR A 185 -8.56 7.53 -8.60
CA TYR A 185 -8.72 6.08 -8.54
C TYR A 185 -7.38 5.42 -8.22
N GLU A 186 -7.35 4.63 -7.15
CA GLU A 186 -6.17 3.89 -6.70
C GLU A 186 -6.23 2.46 -7.22
N PHE A 187 -5.25 2.10 -8.06
CA PHE A 187 -5.13 0.73 -8.57
C PHE A 187 -4.45 -0.17 -7.54
N SER A 188 -5.05 -1.33 -7.28
CA SER A 188 -4.50 -2.38 -6.43
C SER A 188 -4.15 -3.60 -7.28
N ARG A 189 -2.88 -3.97 -7.25
CA ARG A 189 -2.39 -5.19 -7.90
C ARG A 189 -2.51 -6.35 -6.91
N THR A 190 -3.31 -7.35 -7.24
CA THR A 190 -3.50 -8.54 -6.41
C THR A 190 -3.04 -9.80 -7.14
N PRO A 191 -2.68 -10.89 -6.43
CA PRO A 191 -2.40 -12.17 -7.06
C PRO A 191 -3.57 -12.66 -7.94
N TRP A 192 -4.81 -12.38 -7.52
CA TRP A 192 -6.01 -12.71 -8.28
C TRP A 192 -6.05 -11.99 -9.63
N SER A 193 -5.85 -10.67 -9.63
CA SER A 193 -5.86 -9.87 -10.86
C SER A 193 -4.77 -10.31 -11.84
N GLU A 194 -3.61 -10.77 -11.34
CA GLU A 194 -2.49 -11.28 -12.15
C GLU A 194 -2.78 -12.61 -12.85
N VAL A 195 -3.75 -13.38 -12.36
CA VAL A 195 -4.07 -14.70 -12.91
C VAL A 195 -5.39 -14.67 -13.69
N PHE A 196 -6.43 -14.05 -13.16
CA PHE A 196 -7.80 -14.14 -13.68
C PHE A 196 -8.36 -12.84 -14.26
N GLY A 197 -7.50 -11.81 -14.36
CA GLY A 197 -7.84 -10.49 -14.86
C GLY A 197 -8.63 -9.64 -13.87
N SER A 198 -8.74 -8.36 -14.18
CA SER A 198 -9.49 -7.37 -13.40
C SER A 198 -10.05 -6.27 -14.30
N VAL A 199 -10.94 -5.45 -13.74
CA VAL A 199 -11.52 -4.27 -14.38
C VAL A 199 -11.65 -3.14 -13.36
N LYS A 200 -11.66 -1.88 -13.82
CA LYS A 200 -11.73 -0.72 -12.93
C LYS A 200 -13.04 -0.68 -12.12
N TYR A 201 -14.17 -1.01 -12.74
CA TYR A 201 -15.45 -1.01 -12.05
C TYR A 201 -16.26 -2.26 -12.38
N VAL A 202 -16.82 -2.89 -11.34
CA VAL A 202 -17.87 -3.91 -11.50
C VAL A 202 -19.15 -3.41 -10.86
N PHE A 203 -20.17 -3.20 -11.68
CA PHE A 203 -21.49 -2.78 -11.21
C PHE A 203 -22.41 -4.00 -11.13
N VAL A 204 -22.97 -4.25 -9.95
CA VAL A 204 -24.02 -5.25 -9.75
C VAL A 204 -25.35 -4.53 -9.57
N ARG A 205 -26.37 -4.94 -10.33
CA ARG A 205 -27.71 -4.37 -10.21
C ARG A 205 -28.79 -5.38 -10.58
N GLU A 206 -29.99 -5.18 -10.08
CA GLU A 206 -31.17 -5.89 -10.56
C GLU A 206 -31.58 -5.33 -11.94
N GLY A 207 -32.15 -6.19 -12.80
CA GLY A 207 -32.63 -5.79 -14.10
C GLY A 207 -33.92 -4.97 -14.02
N ASP A 208 -33.99 -3.92 -14.83
CA ASP A 208 -35.24 -3.20 -15.13
C ASP A 208 -35.99 -3.95 -16.24
N ASP A 209 -37.31 -4.07 -16.13
CA ASP A 209 -38.18 -4.76 -17.11
C ASP A 209 -38.12 -4.13 -18.52
#